data_AF-A0A1A8XT73-F1
#
_entry.id   AF-A0A1A8XT73-F1
#
_cell.length_a   1.000
_cell.length_b   1.000
_cell.length_c   1.000
_cell.angle_alpha   90.00
_cell.angle_beta   90.00
_cell.angle_gamma   90.00
#
_symmetry.space_group_name_H-M   'P 1'
#
loop_
_entity.id
_entity.type
_entity.pdbx_description
1 polymer ?
#
loop_
_entity_poly.entity_id
_entity_poly.type
_entity_poly.pdbx_seq_one_letter_code
_entity_poly.pdbx_strand_id
1 'polypeptide(L)'
;MLHLRGTHISDLPWDYLRQSRRVSLSLANLFPRLSYPVVRQIGAEHHEALFAAQAKHASQALGESATKEFVLNHIFKISPHLISRPEDLWRELLRLHYRDAGLPPVLADHVAHVLGDHAAFKELPISELFASKGTLLRVVQNAWYRYLSRLGLTGTRTGEPTPADFFAQADVPFEHPDVRVLVDLMFLEGLLHPLAVQGAAVSIPEWAKVGIVQDPLALRNLVAGGHQGHSSVAANAGIVLPRLGQLVPPIR
;
A
#
# COMPACT_ATOMS: atom_id res chain seq x y z
N MET A 1 -16.13 31.29 -24.02
CA MET A 1 -16.47 29.87 -24.23
C MET A 1 -17.56 29.52 -23.22
N LEU A 2 -18.74 29.07 -23.66
CA LEU A 2 -19.86 28.73 -22.77
C LEU A 2 -19.80 27.22 -22.46
N HIS A 3 -19.76 26.84 -21.19
CA HIS A 3 -19.81 25.44 -20.77
C HIS A 3 -21.20 25.10 -20.25
N LEU A 4 -21.97 24.34 -21.03
CA LEU A 4 -23.27 23.83 -20.63
C LEU A 4 -23.12 22.42 -20.07
N ARG A 5 -23.55 22.17 -18.83
CA ARG A 5 -23.64 20.82 -18.28
C ARG A 5 -24.98 20.22 -18.70
N GLY A 6 -25.01 19.50 -19.81
CA GLY A 6 -26.19 18.80 -20.31
C GLY A 6 -26.38 18.91 -21.82
N THR A 7 -27.36 18.19 -22.35
CA THR A 7 -27.72 18.17 -23.78
C THR A 7 -28.87 19.12 -24.13
N HIS A 8 -29.50 19.75 -23.14
CA HIS A 8 -30.65 20.68 -23.32
C HIS A 8 -30.18 22.06 -23.79
N ILE A 9 -29.81 22.12 -25.06
CA ILE A 9 -29.37 23.33 -25.77
C ILE A 9 -30.55 24.29 -26.03
N SER A 10 -31.78 23.77 -25.94
CA SER A 10 -33.04 24.50 -26.10
C SER A 10 -33.28 25.57 -25.03
N ASP A 11 -32.54 25.52 -23.92
CA ASP A 11 -32.70 26.46 -22.80
C ASP A 11 -31.84 27.72 -22.97
N LEU A 12 -31.01 27.78 -24.02
CA LEU A 12 -30.16 28.92 -24.32
C LEU A 12 -30.89 29.96 -25.20
N PRO A 13 -30.76 31.27 -24.90
CA PRO A 13 -31.31 32.32 -25.75
C PRO A 13 -30.80 32.23 -27.19
N TRP A 14 -31.68 32.52 -28.14
CA TRP A 14 -31.49 32.27 -29.57
C TRP A 14 -30.26 32.96 -30.17
N ASP A 15 -29.88 34.12 -29.65
CA ASP A 15 -28.69 34.88 -30.09
C ASP A 15 -27.38 34.10 -29.89
N TYR A 16 -27.28 33.33 -28.80
CA TYR A 16 -26.13 32.46 -28.56
C TYR A 16 -26.10 31.28 -29.51
N LEU A 17 -27.26 30.75 -29.94
CA LEU A 17 -27.33 29.62 -30.86
C LEU A 17 -26.97 29.99 -32.29
N ARG A 18 -27.24 31.24 -32.69
CA ARG A 18 -27.00 31.73 -34.06
C ARG A 18 -25.52 31.99 -34.36
N GLN A 19 -24.75 32.42 -33.36
CA GLN A 19 -23.34 32.83 -33.52
C GLN A 19 -22.33 31.80 -32.96
N SER A 20 -22.79 30.68 -32.39
CA SER A 20 -21.90 29.70 -31.77
C SER A 20 -21.56 28.52 -32.68
N ARG A 21 -20.30 28.06 -32.58
CA ARG A 21 -19.90 26.72 -33.04
C ARG A 21 -20.15 25.72 -31.93
N ARG A 22 -21.03 24.75 -32.19
CA ARG A 22 -21.35 23.68 -31.23
C ARG A 22 -20.25 22.62 -31.25
N VAL A 23 -19.71 22.29 -30.08
CA VAL A 23 -18.78 21.18 -29.87
C VAL A 23 -19.32 20.33 -28.74
N SER A 24 -19.66 19.08 -29.06
CA SER A 24 -20.02 18.07 -28.05
C SER A 24 -18.76 17.33 -27.63
N LEU A 25 -18.45 17.34 -26.34
CA LEU A 25 -17.35 16.58 -25.77
C LEU A 25 -17.94 15.42 -24.97
N SER A 26 -17.60 14.20 -25.38
CA SER A 26 -17.92 12.96 -24.68
C SER A 26 -16.62 12.19 -24.46
N LEU A 27 -16.59 11.22 -23.54
CA LEU A 27 -15.42 10.35 -23.40
C LEU A 27 -15.12 9.60 -24.70
N ALA A 28 -16.15 9.22 -25.48
CA ALA A 28 -15.93 8.60 -26.79
C ALA A 28 -15.19 9.54 -27.77
N ASN A 29 -15.48 10.86 -27.71
CA ASN A 29 -14.79 11.85 -28.54
C ASN A 29 -13.34 12.10 -28.07
N LEU A 30 -13.11 12.06 -26.76
CA LEU A 30 -11.77 12.26 -26.16
C LEU A 30 -10.88 11.02 -26.32
N PHE A 31 -11.46 9.83 -26.34
CA PHE A 31 -10.74 8.56 -26.36
C PHE A 31 -11.12 7.70 -27.57
N PRO A 32 -10.91 8.19 -28.82
CA PRO A 32 -11.37 7.51 -30.02
C PRO A 32 -10.67 6.17 -30.29
N ARG A 33 -9.51 5.90 -29.66
CA ARG A 33 -8.76 4.65 -29.82
C ARG A 33 -9.02 3.66 -28.68
N LEU A 34 -9.83 4.02 -27.68
CA LEU A 34 -10.10 3.19 -26.52
C LEU A 34 -11.58 2.83 -26.43
N SER A 35 -11.88 1.66 -25.87
CA SER A 35 -13.24 1.19 -25.66
C SER A 35 -13.97 2.04 -24.61
N TYR A 36 -15.02 2.76 -25.03
CA TYR A 36 -15.84 3.60 -24.14
C TYR A 36 -16.39 2.87 -22.90
N PRO A 37 -16.92 1.63 -22.98
CA PRO A 37 -17.33 0.85 -21.81
C PRO A 37 -16.27 0.68 -20.73
N VAL A 38 -14.98 0.64 -21.10
CA VAL A 38 -13.88 0.58 -20.14
C VAL A 38 -13.57 1.97 -19.61
N VAL A 39 -13.39 2.95 -20.51
CA VAL A 39 -13.01 4.33 -20.15
C VAL A 39 -14.01 4.97 -19.18
N ARG A 40 -15.32 4.72 -19.35
CA ARG A 40 -16.35 5.27 -18.46
C ARG A 40 -16.25 4.77 -17.01
N GLN A 41 -15.55 3.66 -16.78
CA GLN A 41 -15.34 3.06 -15.45
C GLN A 41 -14.01 3.51 -14.82
N ILE A 42 -13.19 4.23 -15.58
CA ILE A 42 -11.95 4.82 -15.08
C ILE A 42 -12.28 6.17 -14.46
N GLY A 43 -11.78 6.39 -13.25
CA GLY A 43 -11.94 7.65 -12.54
C GLY A 43 -11.37 8.84 -13.32
N ALA A 44 -11.98 10.00 -13.14
CA ALA A 44 -11.63 11.22 -13.86
C ALA A 44 -10.19 11.69 -13.58
N GLU A 45 -9.66 11.35 -12.40
CA GLU A 45 -8.27 11.57 -11.98
C GLU A 45 -7.24 10.95 -12.92
N HIS A 46 -7.62 9.94 -13.71
CA HIS A 46 -6.74 9.27 -14.66
C HIS A 46 -6.93 9.73 -16.10
N HIS A 47 -7.95 10.55 -16.41
CA HIS A 47 -8.32 10.86 -17.80
C HIS A 47 -7.23 11.66 -18.54
N GLU A 48 -6.56 12.59 -17.86
CA GLU A 48 -5.46 13.35 -18.46
C GLU A 48 -4.29 12.43 -18.85
N ALA A 49 -3.85 11.60 -17.90
CA ALA A 49 -2.79 10.62 -18.14
C ALA A 49 -3.19 9.62 -19.24
N LEU A 50 -4.46 9.19 -19.25
CA LEU A 50 -5.00 8.29 -20.26
C LEU A 50 -5.01 8.92 -21.65
N PHE A 51 -5.34 10.21 -21.75
CA PHE A 51 -5.39 10.92 -23.02
C PHE A 51 -3.99 11.05 -23.62
N ALA A 52 -3.01 11.44 -22.80
CA ALA A 52 -1.61 11.49 -23.18
C ALA A 52 -1.07 10.11 -23.58
N ALA A 53 -1.38 9.07 -22.80
CA ALA A 53 -0.97 7.69 -23.10
C ALA A 53 -1.55 7.21 -24.43
N GLN A 54 -2.84 7.41 -24.69
CA GLN A 54 -3.49 7.04 -25.94
C GLN A 54 -2.81 7.69 -27.14
N ALA A 55 -2.56 9.01 -27.07
CA ALA A 55 -1.93 9.74 -28.17
C ALA A 55 -0.55 9.18 -28.53
N LYS A 56 0.21 8.76 -27.51
CA LYS A 56 1.58 8.25 -27.64
C LYS A 56 1.67 6.77 -28.01
N HIS A 57 0.80 5.93 -27.48
CA HIS A 57 0.98 4.47 -27.48
C HIS A 57 -0.08 3.69 -28.25
N ALA A 58 -1.31 4.20 -28.39
CA ALA A 58 -2.35 3.48 -29.11
C ALA A 58 -2.27 3.79 -30.61
N SER A 59 -1.61 2.96 -31.41
CA SER A 59 -1.50 3.18 -32.88
C SER A 59 -2.82 2.94 -33.63
N GLN A 60 -3.71 2.13 -33.06
CA GLN A 60 -5.00 1.74 -33.63
C GLN A 60 -6.10 1.72 -32.57
N ALA A 61 -7.36 1.59 -33.01
CA ALA A 61 -8.48 1.41 -32.10
C ALA A 61 -8.39 0.05 -31.37
N LEU A 62 -8.53 0.09 -30.04
CA LEU A 62 -8.45 -1.07 -29.18
C LEU A 62 -9.85 -1.58 -28.83
N GLY A 63 -10.02 -2.91 -28.90
CA GLY A 63 -11.18 -3.59 -28.34
C GLY A 63 -11.21 -3.50 -26.81
N GLU A 64 -12.25 -4.07 -26.20
CA GLU A 64 -12.42 -4.01 -24.74
C GLU A 64 -11.24 -4.62 -23.96
N SER A 65 -10.84 -5.86 -24.27
CA SER A 65 -9.73 -6.54 -23.58
C SER A 65 -8.42 -5.77 -23.72
N ALA A 66 -8.06 -5.38 -24.95
CA ALA A 66 -6.86 -4.60 -25.21
C ALA A 66 -6.90 -3.21 -24.55
N THR A 67 -8.08 -2.60 -24.40
CA THR A 67 -8.23 -1.35 -23.64
C THR A 67 -7.95 -1.57 -22.16
N LYS A 68 -8.43 -2.67 -21.55
CA LYS A 68 -8.12 -2.99 -20.14
C LYS A 68 -6.63 -3.18 -19.92
N GLU A 69 -5.97 -3.96 -20.80
CA GLU A 69 -4.51 -4.13 -20.76
C GLU A 69 -3.76 -2.81 -20.96
N PHE A 70 -4.21 -1.98 -21.90
CA PHE A 70 -3.62 -0.67 -22.15
C PHE A 70 -3.68 0.23 -20.90
N VAL A 71 -4.84 0.30 -20.26
CA VAL A 71 -5.03 1.11 -19.05
C VAL A 71 -4.18 0.56 -17.89
N LEU A 72 -4.17 -0.77 -17.69
CA LEU A 72 -3.33 -1.41 -16.68
C LEU A 72 -1.84 -1.06 -16.86
N ASN A 73 -1.32 -1.23 -18.07
CA ASN A 73 0.09 -1.01 -18.38
C ASN A 73 0.49 0.47 -18.33
N HIS A 74 -0.31 1.36 -18.89
CA HIS A 74 0.09 2.75 -19.07
C HIS A 74 -0.32 3.66 -17.91
N ILE A 75 -1.41 3.37 -17.21
CA ILE A 75 -1.93 4.19 -16.12
C ILE A 75 -1.53 3.58 -14.78
N PHE A 76 -1.90 2.32 -14.56
CA PHE A 76 -1.62 1.65 -13.29
C PHE A 76 -0.22 1.02 -13.25
N LYS A 77 0.52 0.97 -14.36
CA LYS A 77 1.85 0.36 -14.42
C LYS A 77 1.87 -1.11 -13.98
N ILE A 78 0.76 -1.82 -14.17
CA ILE A 78 0.61 -3.24 -13.85
C ILE A 78 0.54 -4.00 -15.17
N SER A 79 1.37 -5.03 -15.30
CA SER A 79 1.32 -5.98 -16.41
C SER A 79 0.98 -7.36 -15.87
N PRO A 80 -0.28 -7.83 -15.97
CA PRO A 80 -0.70 -9.12 -15.41
C PRO A 80 0.13 -10.29 -15.92
N HIS A 81 0.51 -10.26 -17.20
CA HIS A 81 1.32 -11.30 -17.84
C HIS A 81 2.76 -11.42 -17.31
N LEU A 82 3.25 -10.43 -16.55
CA LEU A 82 4.57 -10.49 -15.91
C LEU A 82 4.50 -11.01 -14.47
N ILE A 83 3.29 -11.18 -13.91
CA ILE A 83 3.09 -11.71 -12.56
C ILE A 83 3.08 -13.24 -12.66
N SER A 84 4.27 -13.83 -12.50
CA SER A 84 4.46 -15.27 -12.65
C SER A 84 4.70 -15.99 -11.31
N ARG A 85 5.23 -15.27 -10.33
CA ARG A 85 5.57 -15.81 -9.00
C ARG A 85 4.85 -15.06 -7.89
N PRO A 86 4.72 -15.66 -6.68
CA PRO A 86 4.13 -14.98 -5.52
C PRO A 86 4.79 -13.64 -5.22
N GLU A 87 6.12 -13.53 -5.28
CA GLU A 87 6.85 -12.29 -5.03
C GLU A 87 6.48 -11.17 -6.01
N ASP A 88 6.21 -11.49 -7.28
CA ASP A 88 5.76 -10.51 -8.28
C ASP A 88 4.38 -9.97 -7.92
N LEU A 89 3.45 -10.86 -7.56
CA LEU A 89 2.09 -10.48 -7.19
C LEU A 89 2.09 -9.56 -5.96
N TRP A 90 2.78 -9.95 -4.90
CA TRP A 90 2.80 -9.18 -3.66
C TRP A 90 3.51 -7.83 -3.84
N ARG A 91 4.58 -7.78 -4.64
CA ARG A 91 5.23 -6.52 -5.00
C ARG A 91 4.25 -5.57 -5.70
N GLU A 92 3.52 -6.04 -6.71
CA GLU A 92 2.57 -5.20 -7.44
C GLU A 92 1.40 -4.74 -6.56
N LEU A 93 0.83 -5.64 -5.75
CA LEU A 93 -0.26 -5.32 -4.82
C LEU A 93 0.16 -4.26 -3.78
N LEU A 94 1.29 -4.48 -3.10
CA LEU A 94 1.79 -3.56 -2.08
C LEU A 94 2.12 -2.20 -2.68
N ARG A 95 2.79 -2.17 -3.85
CA ARG A 95 3.12 -0.93 -4.56
C ARG A 95 1.86 -0.16 -4.96
N LEU A 96 0.85 -0.86 -5.48
CA LEU A 96 -0.42 -0.27 -5.92
C LEU A 96 -1.15 0.45 -4.80
N HIS A 97 -1.26 -0.20 -3.65
CA HIS A 97 -2.03 0.29 -2.51
C HIS A 97 -1.26 1.25 -1.62
N TYR A 98 0.06 1.18 -1.62
CA TYR A 98 0.91 2.19 -0.98
C TYR A 98 0.69 3.57 -1.63
N ARG A 99 0.58 3.64 -2.97
CA ARG A 99 0.28 4.89 -3.70
C ARG A 99 -1.22 5.24 -3.79
N ASP A 100 -2.07 4.52 -3.04
CA ASP A 100 -3.52 4.74 -2.98
C ASP A 100 -4.24 4.65 -4.35
N ALA A 101 -3.77 3.78 -5.24
CA ALA A 101 -4.28 3.69 -6.61
C ALA A 101 -5.01 2.36 -6.88
N GLY A 102 -5.88 1.93 -5.95
CA GLY A 102 -6.67 0.70 -6.09
C GLY A 102 -7.38 0.62 -7.45
N LEU A 103 -7.44 -0.58 -8.03
CA LEU A 103 -8.01 -0.76 -9.36
C LEU A 103 -9.53 -0.60 -9.37
N PRO A 104 -10.11 0.06 -10.39
CA PRO A 104 -11.53 -0.07 -10.70
C PRO A 104 -11.91 -1.56 -10.86
N PRO A 105 -13.11 -1.99 -10.41
CA PRO A 105 -13.50 -3.40 -10.42
C PRO A 105 -13.30 -4.09 -11.78
N VAL A 106 -13.65 -3.42 -12.88
CA VAL A 106 -13.48 -3.97 -14.24
C VAL A 106 -12.03 -4.32 -14.60
N LEU A 107 -11.05 -3.59 -14.06
CA LEU A 107 -9.64 -3.88 -14.27
C LEU A 107 -9.18 -4.95 -13.29
N ALA A 108 -9.62 -4.90 -12.04
CA ALA A 108 -9.29 -5.92 -11.03
C ALA A 108 -9.78 -7.31 -11.43
N ASP A 109 -11.01 -7.42 -11.95
CA ASP A 109 -11.59 -8.66 -12.47
C ASP A 109 -10.82 -9.16 -13.69
N HIS A 110 -10.35 -8.25 -14.54
CA HIS A 110 -9.54 -8.61 -15.70
C HIS A 110 -8.16 -9.15 -15.27
N VAL A 111 -7.51 -8.54 -14.27
CA VAL A 111 -6.27 -9.08 -13.69
C VAL A 111 -6.52 -10.47 -13.11
N ALA A 112 -7.60 -10.65 -12.34
CA ALA A 112 -7.97 -11.94 -11.78
C ALA A 112 -8.22 -13.01 -12.85
N HIS A 113 -8.85 -12.64 -13.97
CA HIS A 113 -9.06 -13.53 -15.11
C HIS A 113 -7.73 -13.95 -15.74
N VAL A 114 -6.81 -13.02 -16.00
CA VAL A 114 -5.49 -13.33 -16.58
C VAL A 114 -4.65 -14.21 -15.65
N LEU A 115 -4.69 -13.94 -14.34
CA LEU A 115 -3.93 -14.72 -13.35
C LEU A 115 -4.59 -16.06 -12.99
N GLY A 116 -5.86 -16.28 -13.35
CA GLY A 116 -6.61 -17.48 -13.00
C GLY A 116 -6.04 -18.78 -13.57
N ASP A 117 -5.27 -18.69 -14.65
CA ASP A 117 -4.58 -19.83 -15.27
C ASP A 117 -3.38 -20.32 -14.44
N HIS A 118 -2.85 -19.48 -13.54
CA HIS A 118 -1.72 -19.82 -12.70
C HIS A 118 -2.18 -20.52 -11.41
N ALA A 119 -1.80 -21.79 -11.25
CA ALA A 119 -2.14 -22.58 -10.07
C ALA A 119 -1.71 -21.93 -8.74
N ALA A 120 -0.62 -21.14 -8.74
CA ALA A 120 -0.10 -20.44 -7.58
C ALA A 120 -1.06 -19.38 -6.98
N PHE A 121 -2.05 -18.92 -7.76
CA PHE A 121 -2.93 -17.82 -7.35
C PHE A 121 -4.40 -18.25 -7.17
N LYS A 122 -4.74 -19.51 -7.41
CA LYS A 122 -6.14 -19.99 -7.45
C LYS A 122 -6.92 -19.79 -6.16
N GLU A 123 -6.25 -19.81 -5.01
CA GLU A 123 -6.89 -19.67 -3.69
C GLU A 123 -6.97 -18.22 -3.22
N LEU A 124 -6.39 -17.28 -3.98
CA LEU A 124 -6.34 -15.87 -3.61
C LEU A 124 -7.50 -15.10 -4.25
N PRO A 125 -8.15 -14.17 -3.52
CA PRO A 125 -9.18 -13.29 -4.06
C PRO A 125 -8.52 -12.15 -4.87
N ILE A 126 -7.94 -12.46 -6.02
CA ILE A 126 -7.09 -11.53 -6.78
C ILE A 126 -7.82 -10.21 -7.09
N SER A 127 -9.08 -10.26 -7.54
CA SER A 127 -9.84 -9.05 -7.87
C SER A 127 -9.98 -8.14 -6.64
N GLU A 128 -10.38 -8.69 -5.49
CA GLU A 128 -10.58 -7.93 -4.27
C GLU A 128 -9.27 -7.35 -3.71
N LEU A 129 -8.17 -8.10 -3.85
CA LEU A 129 -6.83 -7.64 -3.46
C LEU A 129 -6.39 -6.44 -4.30
N PHE A 130 -6.66 -6.43 -5.60
CA PHE A 130 -6.30 -5.29 -6.47
C PHE A 130 -7.24 -4.10 -6.30
N ALA A 131 -8.52 -4.33 -5.99
CA ALA A 131 -9.52 -3.28 -5.85
C ALA A 131 -9.49 -2.57 -4.48
N SER A 132 -9.25 -3.30 -3.40
CA SER A 132 -9.46 -2.79 -2.04
C SER A 132 -8.19 -2.76 -1.19
N LYS A 133 -7.75 -1.55 -0.83
CA LYS A 133 -6.63 -1.32 0.09
C LYS A 133 -6.87 -1.97 1.45
N GLY A 134 -8.08 -1.83 2.00
CA GLY A 134 -8.45 -2.44 3.27
C GLY A 134 -8.37 -3.96 3.24
N THR A 135 -8.76 -4.58 2.13
CA THR A 135 -8.64 -6.03 1.94
C THR A 135 -7.17 -6.46 1.92
N LEU A 136 -6.32 -5.76 1.15
CA LEU A 136 -4.89 -6.05 1.13
C LEU A 136 -4.27 -5.93 2.53
N LEU A 137 -4.48 -4.79 3.22
CA LEU A 137 -3.88 -4.53 4.52
C LEU A 137 -4.27 -5.59 5.54
N ARG A 138 -5.54 -6.00 5.58
CA ARG A 138 -6.00 -7.11 6.44
C ARG A 138 -5.28 -8.42 6.13
N VAL A 139 -5.11 -8.76 4.86
CA VAL A 139 -4.44 -10.01 4.46
C VAL A 139 -2.96 -9.97 4.82
N VAL A 140 -2.26 -8.87 4.53
CA VAL A 140 -0.84 -8.67 4.85
C VAL A 140 -0.62 -8.69 6.36
N GLN A 141 -1.48 -8.01 7.13
CA GLN A 141 -1.41 -7.99 8.60
C GLN A 141 -1.56 -9.40 9.20
N ASN A 142 -2.53 -10.19 8.71
CA ASN A 142 -2.73 -11.55 9.17
C ASN A 142 -1.54 -12.46 8.79
N ALA A 143 -1.02 -12.30 7.57
CA ALA A 143 0.16 -13.03 7.11
C ALA A 143 1.40 -12.68 7.96
N TRP A 144 1.58 -11.41 8.32
CA TRP A 144 2.67 -10.96 9.19
C TRP A 144 2.63 -11.66 10.54
N TYR A 145 1.46 -11.70 11.18
CA TYR A 145 1.30 -12.38 12.46
C TYR A 145 1.59 -13.89 12.36
N ARG A 146 1.14 -14.55 11.27
CA ARG A 146 1.47 -15.96 11.03
C ARG A 146 2.97 -16.16 10.83
N TYR A 147 3.63 -15.28 10.06
CA TYR A 147 5.07 -15.31 9.83
C TYR A 147 5.83 -15.23 11.17
N LEU A 148 5.49 -14.26 12.02
CA LEU A 148 6.08 -14.12 13.34
C LEU A 148 5.80 -15.33 14.25
N SER A 149 4.58 -15.89 14.22
CA SER A 149 4.26 -17.10 14.99
C SER A 149 5.06 -18.32 14.53
N ARG A 150 5.36 -18.46 13.24
CA ARG A 150 6.26 -19.52 12.72
C ARG A 150 7.69 -19.36 13.25
N LEU A 151 8.13 -18.14 13.54
CA LEU A 151 9.41 -17.84 14.19
C LEU A 151 9.37 -18.03 15.73
N GLY A 152 8.25 -18.50 16.29
CA GLY A 152 8.08 -18.70 17.73
C GLY A 152 7.72 -17.42 18.50
N LEU A 153 7.41 -16.32 17.80
CA LEU A 153 6.99 -15.07 18.41
C LEU A 153 5.47 -15.06 18.58
N THR A 154 5.03 -15.16 19.82
CA THR A 154 3.63 -14.95 20.19
C THR A 154 3.50 -13.65 20.97
N GLY A 155 2.37 -12.98 20.81
CA GLY A 155 2.19 -11.64 21.32
C GLY A 155 0.75 -11.18 21.23
N THR A 156 0.48 -10.02 21.82
CA THR A 156 -0.81 -9.35 21.71
C THR A 156 -0.83 -8.51 20.45
N ARG A 157 -1.87 -8.70 19.64
CA ARG A 157 -2.14 -7.82 18.49
C ARG A 157 -2.42 -6.41 19.02
N THR A 158 -1.72 -5.43 18.47
CA THR A 158 -1.89 -4.02 18.89
C THR A 158 -3.06 -3.33 18.17
N GLY A 159 -3.58 -3.95 17.10
CA GLY A 159 -4.77 -3.51 16.36
C GLY A 159 -6.03 -4.32 16.67
N GLU A 160 -7.13 -4.01 15.97
CA GLU A 160 -8.42 -4.68 16.16
C GLU A 160 -8.35 -6.21 15.93
N PRO A 161 -9.14 -7.01 16.67
CA PRO A 161 -9.21 -8.45 16.45
C PRO A 161 -9.71 -8.74 15.03
N THR A 162 -8.94 -9.53 14.27
CA THR A 162 -9.38 -10.01 12.95
C THR A 162 -10.67 -10.83 13.13
N PRO A 163 -11.77 -10.51 12.40
CA PRO A 163 -12.93 -11.38 12.33
C PRO A 163 -12.54 -12.81 11.90
N ALA A 164 -13.30 -13.81 12.36
CA ALA A 164 -13.00 -15.24 12.17
C ALA A 164 -13.06 -15.72 10.70
N ASP A 165 -13.56 -14.89 9.80
CA ASP A 165 -13.57 -15.17 8.38
C ASP A 165 -12.57 -14.25 7.68
N PHE A 166 -12.00 -14.75 6.59
CA PHE A 166 -11.45 -14.00 5.45
C PHE A 166 -10.03 -14.43 5.04
N PHE A 167 -10.04 -15.13 3.91
CA PHE A 167 -8.95 -15.55 3.03
C PHE A 167 -7.95 -16.50 3.67
N ALA A 168 -8.20 -17.78 3.38
CA ALA A 168 -7.29 -18.88 3.66
C ALA A 168 -5.85 -18.50 3.28
N GLN A 169 -4.96 -18.61 4.26
CA GLN A 169 -3.54 -18.97 4.08
C GLN A 169 -2.71 -18.23 3.03
N ALA A 170 -3.05 -16.99 2.66
CA ALA A 170 -2.20 -16.17 1.81
C ALA A 170 -0.76 -16.10 2.39
N ASP A 171 0.21 -16.63 1.66
CA ASP A 171 1.62 -16.65 2.07
C ASP A 171 2.34 -15.47 1.41
N VAL A 172 2.66 -14.47 2.22
CA VAL A 172 3.36 -13.26 1.78
C VAL A 172 4.86 -13.52 1.92
N PRO A 173 5.66 -13.37 0.85
CA PRO A 173 7.10 -13.57 0.90
C PRO A 173 7.78 -12.35 1.53
N PHE A 174 7.57 -12.15 2.83
CA PHE A 174 8.19 -11.08 3.62
C PHE A 174 9.71 -11.11 3.60
N GLU A 175 10.32 -12.19 3.10
CA GLU A 175 11.77 -12.27 2.98
C GLU A 175 12.32 -11.68 1.69
N HIS A 176 11.46 -11.41 0.71
CA HIS A 176 11.86 -10.84 -0.56
C HIS A 176 12.17 -9.33 -0.40
N PRO A 177 13.32 -8.82 -0.87
CA PRO A 177 13.72 -7.42 -0.68
C PRO A 177 12.67 -6.40 -1.13
N ASP A 178 12.08 -6.58 -2.32
CA ASP A 178 11.06 -5.66 -2.84
C ASP A 178 9.79 -5.61 -1.98
N VAL A 179 9.44 -6.73 -1.33
CA VAL A 179 8.28 -6.84 -0.45
C VAL A 179 8.60 -6.21 0.90
N ARG A 180 9.79 -6.50 1.45
CA ARG A 180 10.28 -5.93 2.72
C ARG A 180 10.22 -4.41 2.72
N VAL A 181 10.82 -3.77 1.71
CA VAL A 181 10.88 -2.30 1.64
C VAL A 181 9.48 -1.69 1.69
N LEU A 182 8.49 -2.26 1.00
CA LEU A 182 7.13 -1.76 1.02
C LEU A 182 6.42 -2.01 2.36
N VAL A 183 6.62 -3.19 2.95
CA VAL A 183 6.05 -3.54 4.27
C VAL A 183 6.64 -2.66 5.36
N ASP A 184 7.95 -2.39 5.35
CA ASP A 184 8.63 -1.51 6.29
C ASP A 184 8.06 -0.09 6.23
N LEU A 185 7.86 0.43 5.00
CA LEU A 185 7.21 1.73 4.80
C LEU A 185 5.77 1.74 5.34
N MET A 186 5.01 0.65 5.14
CA MET A 186 3.64 0.55 5.67
C MET A 186 3.60 0.51 7.21
N PHE A 187 4.58 -0.11 7.88
CA PHE A 187 4.70 0.00 9.34
C PHE A 187 5.05 1.41 9.79
N LEU A 188 6.00 2.06 9.10
CA LEU A 188 6.42 3.43 9.41
C LEU A 188 5.27 4.44 9.30
N GLU A 189 4.43 4.29 8.29
CA GLU A 189 3.25 5.14 8.04
C GLU A 189 2.02 4.71 8.88
N GLY A 190 2.14 3.67 9.72
CA GLY A 190 1.04 3.18 10.57
C GLY A 190 -0.10 2.48 9.82
N LEU A 191 0.11 2.09 8.55
CA LEU A 191 -0.84 1.29 7.77
C LEU A 191 -0.89 -0.16 8.26
N LEU A 192 0.24 -0.66 8.78
CA LEU A 192 0.35 -1.96 9.44
C LEU A 192 0.67 -1.77 10.93
N HIS A 193 0.19 -2.70 11.74
CA HIS A 193 0.28 -2.69 13.19
C HIS A 193 1.34 -3.68 13.67
N PRO A 194 2.38 -3.21 14.39
CA PRO A 194 3.41 -4.07 14.96
C PRO A 194 2.84 -5.09 15.97
N LEU A 195 3.45 -6.27 16.08
CA LEU A 195 3.09 -7.24 17.12
C LEU A 195 3.79 -6.88 18.44
N ALA A 196 3.02 -6.71 19.51
CA ALA A 196 3.56 -6.57 20.86
C ALA A 196 3.96 -7.94 21.40
N VAL A 197 5.26 -8.23 21.47
CA VAL A 197 5.79 -9.52 21.90
C VAL A 197 6.05 -9.51 23.40
N GLN A 198 5.75 -10.64 24.05
CA GLN A 198 6.07 -10.87 25.46
C GLN A 198 7.22 -11.88 25.52
N GLY A 199 8.46 -11.42 25.74
CA GLY A 199 9.62 -12.30 25.93
C GLY A 199 10.84 -11.93 25.09
N ALA A 200 12.02 -12.01 25.70
CA ALA A 200 13.27 -11.42 25.23
C ALA A 200 14.24 -12.40 24.49
N ALA A 201 13.79 -13.58 24.05
CA ALA A 201 14.73 -14.67 23.74
C ALA A 201 14.50 -15.38 22.39
N VAL A 202 14.05 -14.67 21.35
CA VAL A 202 14.06 -15.19 19.97
C VAL A 202 15.00 -14.35 19.12
N SER A 203 15.86 -15.01 18.34
CA SER A 203 16.72 -14.35 17.35
C SER A 203 15.87 -13.83 16.20
N ILE A 204 15.37 -12.60 16.34
CA ILE A 204 14.59 -11.90 15.33
C ILE A 204 15.56 -11.33 14.27
N PRO A 205 15.34 -11.59 12.97
CA PRO A 205 16.09 -10.92 11.92
C PRO A 205 15.99 -9.39 12.05
N GLU A 206 17.10 -8.66 11.88
CA GLU A 206 17.15 -7.21 12.12
C GLU A 206 16.05 -6.44 11.38
N TRP A 207 15.80 -6.81 10.12
CA TRP A 207 14.77 -6.18 9.28
C TRP A 207 13.35 -6.38 9.83
N ALA A 208 13.06 -7.49 10.52
CA ALA A 208 11.73 -7.80 11.02
C ALA A 208 11.36 -7.04 12.32
N LYS A 209 12.33 -6.35 12.94
CA LYS A 209 12.11 -5.60 14.18
C LYS A 209 11.15 -4.43 14.02
N VAL A 210 11.03 -3.83 12.83
CA VAL A 210 10.11 -2.71 12.57
C VAL A 210 8.64 -3.09 12.81
N GLY A 211 8.29 -4.36 12.61
CA GLY A 211 6.95 -4.90 12.83
C GLY A 211 6.74 -5.53 14.21
N ILE A 212 7.62 -5.26 15.18
CA ILE A 212 7.59 -5.85 16.53
C ILE A 212 7.80 -4.77 17.61
N VAL A 213 6.98 -4.78 18.65
CA VAL A 213 7.18 -4.00 19.88
C VAL A 213 7.63 -4.97 20.98
N GLN A 214 8.91 -4.90 21.37
CA GLN A 214 9.50 -5.83 22.35
C GLN A 214 9.11 -5.52 23.81
N ASP A 215 8.62 -4.31 24.08
CA ASP A 215 8.09 -3.95 25.41
C ASP A 215 7.00 -2.87 25.31
N PRO A 216 5.70 -3.27 25.33
CA PRO A 216 4.58 -2.34 25.35
C PRO A 216 4.53 -1.46 26.60
N LEU A 217 5.16 -1.88 27.71
CA LEU A 217 5.20 -1.15 28.97
C LEU A 217 6.32 -0.12 28.99
N ALA A 218 7.45 -0.36 28.31
CA ALA A 218 8.50 0.64 28.16
C ALA A 218 8.01 1.91 27.44
N LEU A 219 7.17 1.78 26.41
CA LEU A 219 6.57 2.94 25.71
C LEU A 219 5.62 3.72 26.64
N ARG A 220 4.84 3.01 27.45
CA ARG A 220 3.92 3.61 28.43
C ARG A 220 4.67 4.30 29.57
N ASN A 221 5.80 3.74 30.01
CA ASN A 221 6.68 4.32 31.03
C ASN A 221 7.47 5.52 30.50
N LEU A 222 7.77 5.59 29.20
CA LEU A 222 8.38 6.76 28.59
C LEU A 222 7.40 7.94 28.53
N VAL A 223 6.14 7.67 28.16
CA VAL A 223 5.06 8.68 28.15
C VAL A 223 4.68 9.10 29.57
N ALA A 224 4.66 8.19 30.54
CA ALA A 224 4.42 8.50 31.95
C ALA A 224 5.61 9.24 32.60
N GLY A 225 6.85 8.90 32.22
CA GLY A 225 8.07 9.55 32.69
C GLY A 225 8.24 10.98 32.17
N GLY A 226 7.68 11.29 30.99
CA GLY A 226 7.65 12.64 30.44
C GLY A 226 6.81 13.66 31.23
N HIS A 227 5.95 13.19 32.14
CA HIS A 227 5.16 14.07 33.01
C HIS A 227 5.73 14.23 34.43
N GLN A 228 6.77 13.48 34.81
CA GLN A 228 7.41 13.60 36.13
C GLN A 228 8.88 14.08 36.09
N GLY A 229 9.34 14.58 34.95
CA GLY A 229 10.72 15.06 34.75
C GLY A 229 11.01 16.50 35.15
N HIS A 230 10.39 17.06 36.20
CA HIS A 230 10.80 18.37 36.77
C HIS A 230 10.73 18.38 38.30
N SER A 231 11.44 17.46 38.97
CA SER A 231 12.11 17.77 40.24
C SER A 231 12.96 16.61 40.76
N SER A 232 14.24 16.93 40.96
CA SER A 232 15.17 16.27 41.86
C SER A 232 15.69 14.88 41.47
N VAL A 233 16.67 14.85 40.55
CA VAL A 233 17.73 13.83 40.57
C VAL A 233 18.96 14.46 41.21
N ALA A 234 19.06 14.32 42.52
CA ALA A 234 20.32 14.37 43.24
C ALA A 234 20.34 13.19 44.22
N ALA A 235 21.49 12.50 44.27
CA ALA A 235 21.83 11.37 45.13
C ALA A 235 21.33 9.98 44.68
N ASN A 236 22.11 9.32 43.82
CA ASN A 236 22.86 8.12 44.22
C ASN A 236 23.56 7.50 43.00
N ALA A 237 24.76 7.99 42.69
CA ALA A 237 25.72 7.22 41.90
C ALA A 237 26.67 6.53 42.90
N GLY A 238 26.29 5.32 43.33
CA GLY A 238 27.21 4.40 43.99
C GLY A 238 28.20 3.86 42.97
N ILE A 239 29.34 4.52 42.82
CA ILE A 239 30.50 3.98 42.09
C ILE A 239 31.63 3.76 43.09
N VAL A 240 31.91 2.50 43.35
CA VAL A 240 33.04 2.00 44.13
C VAL A 240 34.30 2.14 43.28
N LEU A 241 35.26 2.97 43.71
CA LEU A 241 36.60 3.06 43.13
C LEU A 241 37.58 2.17 43.93
N PRO A 242 38.42 1.35 43.27
CA PRO A 242 39.42 0.55 43.96
C PRO A 242 40.62 1.40 44.39
N ARG A 243 41.08 1.18 45.62
CA ARG A 243 42.34 1.72 46.17
C ARG A 243 43.53 1.06 45.48
N LEU A 244 44.45 1.86 44.94
CA LEU A 244 45.85 1.50 44.79
C LEU A 244 46.71 2.64 45.35
N GLY A 245 47.57 2.29 46.31
CA GLY A 245 48.46 3.22 47.00
C GLY A 245 49.88 3.20 46.45
N GLN A 246 50.69 4.06 47.11
CA GLN A 246 52.14 4.24 47.05
C GLN A 246 52.63 5.23 45.98
N LEU A 247 53.02 6.46 46.37
CA LEU A 247 54.29 6.92 46.98
C LEU A 247 55.37 7.19 45.92
N VAL A 248 55.81 8.46 45.81
CA VAL A 248 57.20 8.98 45.75
C VAL A 248 57.17 10.49 45.33
N PRO A 249 58.11 11.35 45.83
CA PRO A 249 57.88 12.77 46.13
C PRO A 249 58.59 13.73 45.12
N PRO A 250 58.63 15.08 45.33
CA PRO A 250 58.87 16.04 44.27
C PRO A 250 60.37 16.33 44.06
N ILE A 251 60.73 16.76 42.85
CA ILE A 251 62.00 17.40 42.56
C ILE A 251 61.74 18.73 41.85
N ARG A 252 62.25 19.78 42.52
CA ARG A 252 62.53 21.19 42.17
C ARG A 252 62.03 21.77 40.86
#